data_AF-A0A0K8Q2D9-F1
#
_entry.id   AF-A0A0K8Q2D9-F1
#
_cell.length_a   1.000
_cell.length_b   1.000
_cell.length_c   1.000
_cell.angle_alpha   90.00
_cell.angle_beta   90.00
_cell.angle_gamma   90.00
#
_symmetry.space_group_name_H-M   'P 1'
#
loop_
_entity.id
_entity.type
_entity.pdbx_description
1 polymer ?
#
loop_
_entity_poly.entity_id
_entity_poly.type
_entity_poly.pdbx_seq_one_letter_code
_entity_poly.pdbx_strand_id
1 'polypeptide(L)'
;MDTTTPPEGQLSIDQCWVMLDTETVGRIALIVDGHPEIFPVNFVLERRAIVFRTAGGTKLWAAMTAKPVAFEIDGYDAHEQMAWSVVARGESELIESPEEKNAVDASSLSRGSRETRTTTFGWPRRH
;
A
#
# COMPACT_ATOMS: atom_id res chain seq x y z
N MET A 1 25.41 3.30 -4.59
CA MET A 1 24.56 2.65 -3.59
C MET A 1 24.80 3.37 -2.28
N ASP A 2 23.84 4.17 -1.84
CA ASP A 2 23.96 4.95 -0.60
C ASP A 2 23.38 4.10 0.54
N THR A 3 24.22 3.24 1.14
CA THR A 3 23.87 2.41 2.30
C THR A 3 24.00 3.25 3.57
N THR A 4 23.14 4.26 3.71
CA THR A 4 22.97 4.93 4.99
C THR A 4 22.04 4.05 5.83
N THR A 5 22.59 3.38 6.84
CA THR A 5 21.79 2.73 7.89
C THR A 5 20.75 3.72 8.39
N PRO A 6 19.45 3.36 8.46
CA PRO A 6 18.44 4.26 8.95
C PRO A 6 18.77 4.73 10.38
N PRO A 7 18.34 5.94 10.78
CA PRO A 7 18.32 6.33 12.19
C PRO A 7 17.71 5.23 13.07
N GLU A 8 18.16 5.13 14.31
CA GLU A 8 17.66 4.16 15.28
C GLU A 8 16.12 4.25 15.38
N GLY A 9 15.43 3.12 15.20
CA GLY A 9 13.97 3.07 15.13
C GLY A 9 13.34 3.35 13.75
N GLN A 10 14.14 3.54 12.68
CA GLN A 10 13.64 3.63 11.30
C GLN A 10 13.94 2.35 10.52
N LEU A 11 12.97 1.96 9.68
CA LEU A 11 13.15 0.88 8.71
C LEU A 11 13.75 1.47 7.43
N SER A 12 14.73 0.77 6.86
CA SER A 12 15.19 1.03 5.49
C SER A 12 14.08 0.67 4.50
N ILE A 13 14.18 1.17 3.26
CA ILE A 13 13.19 0.86 2.22
C ILE A 13 13.04 -0.65 2.02
N ASP A 14 14.15 -1.40 2.00
CA ASP A 14 14.09 -2.86 1.83
C ASP A 14 13.48 -3.55 3.04
N GLN A 15 13.74 -3.05 4.26
CA GLN A 15 13.06 -3.54 5.47
C GLN A 15 11.55 -3.24 5.42
N CYS A 16 11.12 -2.07 4.94
CA CYS A 16 9.70 -1.78 4.74
C CYS A 16 9.04 -2.79 3.79
N TRP A 17 9.72 -3.16 2.69
CA TRP A 17 9.20 -4.19 1.77
C TRP A 17 9.13 -5.56 2.43
N VAL A 18 10.09 -5.92 3.29
CA VAL A 18 10.04 -7.16 4.08
C VAL A 18 8.84 -7.15 5.02
N MET A 19 8.60 -6.06 5.75
CA MET A 19 7.41 -5.98 6.64
C MET A 19 6.10 -5.97 5.85
N LEU A 20 6.07 -5.38 4.65
CA LEU A 20 4.91 -5.44 3.76
C LEU A 20 4.56 -6.87 3.34
N ASP A 21 5.55 -7.74 3.19
CA ASP A 21 5.35 -9.14 2.78
C ASP A 21 4.85 -10.03 3.92
N THR A 22 4.88 -9.56 5.18
CA THR A 22 4.39 -10.34 6.33
C THR A 22 2.90 -10.18 6.59
N GLU A 23 2.25 -9.20 5.97
CA GLU A 23 0.84 -8.85 6.20
C GLU A 23 -0.01 -9.06 4.95
N THR A 24 -1.31 -9.30 5.16
CA THR A 24 -2.29 -9.49 4.06
C THR A 24 -3.37 -8.42 4.04
N VAL A 25 -3.50 -7.66 5.13
CA VAL A 25 -4.44 -6.56 5.30
C VAL A 25 -3.66 -5.29 5.63
N GLY A 26 -4.01 -4.20 4.96
CA GLY A 26 -3.53 -2.86 5.32
C GLY A 26 -4.67 -1.86 5.29
N ARG A 27 -4.34 -0.59 5.48
CA ARG A 27 -5.30 0.52 5.40
C ARG A 27 -4.90 1.48 4.30
N ILE A 28 -5.87 1.90 3.50
CA ILE A 28 -5.71 3.00 2.57
C ILE A 28 -6.39 4.26 3.11
N ALA A 29 -5.64 5.35 3.16
CA ALA A 29 -6.15 6.69 3.46
C ALA A 29 -6.23 7.51 2.17
N LEU A 30 -7.39 8.14 1.96
CA LEU A 30 -7.67 8.98 0.81
C LEU A 30 -8.55 10.18 1.19
N ILE A 31 -8.62 11.18 0.31
CA ILE A 31 -9.50 12.33 0.48
C ILE A 31 -10.77 12.14 -0.35
N VAL A 32 -11.91 12.09 0.32
CA VAL A 32 -13.25 11.96 -0.28
C VAL A 32 -14.07 13.17 0.13
N ASP A 33 -14.61 13.91 -0.85
CA ASP A 33 -15.42 15.10 -0.62
C ASP A 33 -14.77 16.13 0.35
N GLY A 34 -13.44 16.22 0.35
CA GLY A 34 -12.67 17.11 1.23
C GLY A 34 -12.39 16.56 2.63
N HIS A 35 -12.80 15.34 2.95
CA HIS A 35 -12.59 14.67 4.23
C HIS A 35 -11.62 13.49 4.10
N PRO A 36 -10.73 13.25 5.09
CA PRO A 36 -9.92 12.04 5.13
C PRO A 36 -10.79 10.83 5.48
N GLU A 37 -10.73 9.80 4.64
CA GLU A 37 -11.36 8.51 4.88
C GLU A 37 -10.30 7.41 4.88
N ILE A 38 -10.48 6.38 5.72
CA ILE A 38 -9.57 5.24 5.85
C ILE A 38 -10.35 3.94 5.67
N PHE A 39 -9.86 3.05 4.82
CA PHE A 39 -10.50 1.76 4.54
C PHE A 39 -9.52 0.60 4.71
N PRO A 40 -9.93 -0.51 5.36
CA PRO A 40 -9.15 -1.73 5.32
C PRO A 40 -9.21 -2.34 3.91
N VAL A 41 -8.07 -2.83 3.42
CA VAL A 41 -7.95 -3.49 2.13
C VAL A 41 -7.08 -4.73 2.25
N ASN A 42 -7.48 -5.81 1.58
CA ASN A 42 -6.56 -6.91 1.30
C ASN A 42 -5.62 -6.47 0.19
N PHE A 43 -4.33 -6.75 0.34
CA PHE A 43 -3.31 -6.36 -0.63
C PHE A 43 -2.35 -7.50 -0.95
N VAL A 44 -1.63 -7.32 -2.06
CA VAL A 44 -0.51 -8.12 -2.50
C VAL A 44 0.59 -7.21 -3.02
N LEU A 45 1.81 -7.72 -3.11
CA LEU A 45 2.96 -7.00 -3.65
C LEU A 45 3.25 -7.48 -5.08
N GLU A 46 3.39 -6.55 -6.02
CA GLU A 46 3.74 -6.85 -7.41
C GLU A 46 4.77 -5.82 -7.89
N ARG A 47 5.99 -6.25 -8.23
CA ARG A 47 7.05 -5.39 -8.83
C ARG A 47 7.27 -4.05 -8.10
N ARG A 48 7.34 -4.07 -6.77
CA ARG A 48 7.44 -2.87 -5.91
C ARG A 48 6.25 -1.90 -6.04
N ALA A 49 5.06 -2.45 -6.27
CA ALA A 49 3.79 -1.78 -6.11
C ALA A 49 2.93 -2.53 -5.09
N ILE A 50 2.09 -1.79 -4.39
CA ILE A 50 1.07 -2.34 -3.50
C ILE A 50 -0.22 -2.42 -4.30
N VAL A 51 -0.71 -3.63 -4.50
CA VAL A 51 -1.92 -3.89 -5.28
C VAL A 51 -3.02 -4.35 -4.36
N PHE A 52 -4.20 -3.77 -4.47
CA PHE A 52 -5.33 -4.13 -3.63
C PHE A 52 -6.64 -4.04 -4.42
N ARG A 53 -7.64 -4.74 -3.91
CA ARG A 53 -8.97 -4.79 -4.52
C ARG A 53 -9.89 -3.83 -3.77
N THR A 54 -10.64 -3.02 -4.50
CA THR A 54 -11.63 -2.13 -3.89
C THR A 54 -13.02 -2.75 -4.04
N ALA A 55 -13.64 -3.06 -2.91
CA ALA A 55 -15.05 -3.50 -2.87
C ALA A 55 -16.02 -2.31 -2.69
N GLY A 56 -15.49 -1.11 -2.45
CA GLY A 56 -16.30 0.08 -2.19
C GLY A 56 -17.08 0.50 -3.43
N GLY A 57 -18.36 0.83 -3.23
CA GLY A 57 -19.22 1.36 -4.28
C GLY A 57 -18.66 2.61 -4.95
N THR A 58 -19.41 3.16 -5.91
CA THR A 58 -19.02 4.21 -6.86
C THR A 58 -18.25 5.41 -6.27
N LYS A 59 -18.44 5.72 -4.98
CA LYS A 59 -17.76 6.79 -4.22
C LYS A 59 -16.28 6.53 -3.95
N LEU A 60 -15.90 5.31 -3.53
CA LEU A 60 -14.49 4.95 -3.32
C LEU A 60 -13.75 4.96 -4.67
N TRP A 61 -14.42 4.48 -5.71
CA TRP A 61 -13.88 4.47 -7.07
C TRP A 61 -13.58 5.87 -7.61
N ALA A 62 -14.52 6.81 -7.47
CA ALA A 62 -14.34 8.20 -7.90
C ALA A 62 -13.24 8.95 -7.11
N ALA A 63 -12.95 8.50 -5.89
CA ALA A 63 -11.91 9.09 -5.07
C ALA A 63 -10.50 8.56 -5.37
N MET A 64 -10.37 7.45 -6.10
CA MET A 64 -9.11 6.74 -6.28
C MET A 64 -8.43 6.92 -7.64
N THR A 65 -9.05 7.65 -8.58
CA THR A 65 -8.42 7.93 -9.87
C THR A 65 -7.38 9.05 -9.73
N ALA A 66 -6.09 8.72 -9.83
CA ALA A 66 -4.97 9.66 -9.89
C ALA A 66 -4.90 10.67 -8.73
N LYS A 67 -5.27 10.24 -7.51
CA LYS A 67 -5.15 11.06 -6.30
C LYS A 67 -4.00 10.58 -5.42
N PRO A 68 -3.39 11.49 -4.63
CA PRO A 68 -2.49 11.09 -3.57
C PRO A 68 -3.21 10.18 -2.58
N VAL A 69 -2.61 9.04 -2.30
CA VAL A 69 -3.06 8.07 -1.30
C VAL A 69 -1.93 7.76 -0.33
N ALA A 70 -2.30 7.35 0.88
CA ALA A 70 -1.38 6.70 1.80
C ALA A 70 -1.86 5.28 2.06
N PHE A 71 -0.92 4.34 2.09
CA PHE A 71 -1.15 2.96 2.51
C PHE A 71 -0.37 2.71 3.80
N GLU A 72 -0.95 1.95 4.71
CA GLU A 72 -0.40 1.70 6.03
C GLU A 72 -0.56 0.23 6.45
N ILE A 73 0.47 -0.30 7.08
CA ILE A 73 0.46 -1.50 7.91
C ILE A 73 1.25 -1.25 9.21
N ASP A 74 0.85 -1.91 10.28
CA ASP A 74 1.50 -1.87 11.58
C ASP A 74 1.59 -3.27 12.19
N GLY A 75 2.48 -3.41 13.17
CA GLY A 75 2.61 -4.64 13.94
C GLY A 75 3.34 -4.43 15.25
N TYR A 76 3.31 -5.46 16.10
CA TYR A 76 3.95 -5.48 17.40
C TYR A 76 4.67 -6.80 17.62
N ASP A 77 5.98 -6.72 17.85
CA ASP A 77 6.80 -7.85 18.28
C ASP A 77 6.72 -7.97 19.81
N ALA A 78 6.05 -9.01 20.29
CA ALA A 78 5.90 -9.25 21.72
C ALA A 78 7.18 -9.76 22.39
N HIS A 79 8.13 -10.35 21.65
CA HIS A 79 9.41 -10.80 22.19
C HIS A 79 10.33 -9.60 22.43
N GLU A 80 10.41 -8.69 21.45
CA GLU A 80 11.24 -7.48 21.54
C GLU A 80 10.53 -6.30 22.22
N GLN A 81 9.22 -6.45 22.52
CA GLN A 81 8.35 -5.39 23.05
C GLN A 81 8.39 -4.12 22.19
N MET A 82 8.42 -4.30 20.87
CA MET A 82 8.61 -3.21 19.90
C MET A 82 7.46 -3.16 18.90
N ALA A 83 6.92 -1.96 18.69
CA ALA A 83 5.96 -1.70 17.62
C ALA A 83 6.68 -1.20 16.37
N TRP A 84 6.14 -1.54 15.20
CA TRP A 84 6.60 -1.02 13.91
C TRP A 84 5.40 -0.60 13.07
N SER A 85 5.66 0.30 12.12
CA SER A 85 4.69 0.67 11.10
C SER A 85 5.40 0.98 9.79
N VAL A 86 4.72 0.70 8.68
CA VAL A 86 5.13 1.10 7.34
C VAL A 86 4.04 1.97 6.76
N VAL A 87 4.37 3.22 6.45
CA VAL A 87 3.49 4.14 5.73
C VAL A 87 4.08 4.42 4.36
N ALA A 88 3.39 3.94 3.33
CA ALA A 88 3.72 4.22 1.94
C ALA A 88 2.84 5.35 1.41
N ARG A 89 3.44 6.33 0.73
CA ARG A 89 2.71 7.40 0.05
C ARG A 89 2.93 7.28 -1.45
N GLY A 90 1.90 7.54 -2.22
CA GLY A 90 1.98 7.39 -3.65
C GLY A 90 0.73 7.84 -4.37
N GLU A 91 0.71 7.57 -5.65
CA GLU A 91 -0.44 7.77 -6.51
C GLU A 91 -1.09 6.41 -6.76
N SER A 92 -2.42 6.37 -6.75
CA SER A 92 -3.19 5.20 -7.12
C SER A 92 -3.60 5.24 -8.58
N GLU A 93 -3.42 4.10 -9.25
CA GLU A 93 -3.79 3.86 -10.64
C GLU A 93 -4.70 2.64 -10.73
N LEU A 94 -5.76 2.76 -11.55
CA LEU A 94 -6.62 1.62 -11.84
C LEU A 94 -5.88 0.64 -12.75
N ILE A 95 -5.92 -0.64 -12.41
CA ILE A 95 -5.42 -1.68 -13.31
C ILE A 95 -6.52 -1.97 -14.33
N GLU A 96 -6.28 -1.59 -15.59
CA GLU A 96 -7.24 -1.83 -16.69
C GLU A 96 -6.83 -2.99 -17.59
N SER A 97 -5.52 -3.19 -17.80
CA SER A 97 -4.94 -4.23 -18.65
C SER A 97 -5.35 -5.63 -18.20
N PRO A 98 -5.88 -6.48 -19.10
CA PRO A 98 -6.15 -7.89 -18.79
C PRO A 98 -4.91 -8.66 -18.34
N GLU A 99 -3.74 -8.36 -18.89
CA GLU A 99 -2.47 -9.00 -18.53
C GLU A 99 -2.07 -8.69 -17.08
N GLU A 100 -2.15 -7.42 -16.67
CA GLU A 100 -1.85 -7.00 -15.31
C GLU A 100 -2.87 -7.58 -14.31
N LYS A 101 -4.16 -7.63 -14.67
CA LYS A 101 -5.19 -8.29 -13.86
C LYS A 101 -4.91 -9.77 -13.64
N ASN A 102 -4.53 -10.48 -14.70
CA ASN A 102 -4.20 -11.90 -14.60
C ASN A 102 -2.99 -12.16 -13.72
N ALA A 103 -1.96 -11.30 -13.78
CA ALA A 103 -0.79 -11.40 -12.91
C ALA A 103 -1.19 -11.25 -11.43
N VAL A 104 -2.08 -10.32 -11.12
CA VAL A 104 -2.56 -10.07 -9.75
C VAL A 104 -3.51 -11.16 -9.25
N ASP A 105 -4.41 -11.67 -10.10
CA ASP A 105 -5.31 -12.78 -9.75
C ASP A 105 -4.52 -14.07 -9.45
N ALA A 106 -3.41 -14.31 -10.16
CA ALA A 106 -2.50 -15.41 -9.86
C ALA A 106 -1.82 -15.26 -8.48
N SER A 107 -1.73 -14.03 -7.97
CA SER A 107 -1.17 -13.68 -6.66
C SER A 107 -2.19 -13.73 -5.51
N SER A 108 -3.34 -14.39 -5.70
CA SER A 108 -4.30 -14.79 -4.65
C SER A 108 -5.35 -13.77 -4.18
N LEU A 109 -5.55 -12.63 -4.86
CA LEU A 109 -6.72 -11.80 -4.59
C LEU A 109 -8.00 -12.51 -5.13
N SER A 110 -8.90 -12.98 -4.26
CA SER A 110 -10.11 -13.72 -4.68
C SER A 110 -10.99 -12.92 -5.67
N ARG A 111 -11.62 -13.62 -6.63
CA ARG A 111 -12.38 -13.02 -7.74
C ARG A 111 -13.61 -12.23 -7.26
N GLY A 112 -13.80 -11.01 -7.77
CA GLY A 112 -15.09 -10.31 -7.66
C GLY A 112 -15.11 -8.77 -7.62
N SER A 113 -14.01 -8.04 -7.86
CA SER A 113 -14.05 -6.56 -7.91
C SER A 113 -12.90 -5.98 -8.75
N ARG A 114 -12.83 -4.66 -8.97
CA ARG A 114 -11.74 -4.05 -9.77
C ARG A 114 -10.43 -3.96 -8.95
N GLU A 115 -9.30 -4.24 -9.58
CA GLU A 115 -7.96 -4.10 -9.00
C GLU A 115 -7.44 -2.66 -9.14
N THR A 116 -6.76 -2.16 -8.11
CA THR A 116 -6.07 -0.87 -8.10
C THR A 116 -4.65 -1.09 -7.58
N ARG A 117 -3.67 -0.38 -8.15
CA ARG A 117 -2.31 -0.35 -7.63
C ARG A 117 -1.97 1.02 -7.08
N THR A 118 -1.14 1.05 -6.06
CA THR A 118 -0.46 2.26 -5.61
C THR A 118 1.03 2.08 -5.83
N THR A 119 1.62 3.01 -6.55
CA THR A 119 3.07 3.06 -6.72
C THR A 119 3.65 3.83 -5.55
N THR A 120 4.48 3.16 -4.75
CA THR A 120 5.16 3.82 -3.63
C THR A 120 6.24 4.74 -4.21
N PHE A 121 6.16 6.03 -3.92
CA PHE A 121 7.29 6.93 -4.17
C PHE A 121 8.15 6.98 -2.91
N GLY A 122 9.44 6.69 -3.09
CA GLY A 122 10.43 6.84 -2.02
C GLY A 122 10.34 8.24 -1.43
N TRP A 123 10.31 8.33 -0.11
CA TRP A 123 10.12 9.58 0.62
C TRP A 123 11.07 10.67 0.07
N PRO A 124 10.58 11.80 -0.45
CA PRO A 124 11.46 12.91 -0.74
C PRO A 124 12.02 13.40 0.60
N ARG A 125 13.34 13.32 0.79
CA ARG A 125 14.01 13.92 1.96
C ARG A 125 13.47 15.36 2.07
N ARG A 126 12.84 15.70 3.20
CA ARG A 126 12.56 17.11 3.48
C ARG A 126 13.93 17.74 3.76
N HIS A 127 14.27 18.76 2.99
CA HIS A 127 15.34 19.70 3.31
C HIS A 127 15.00 20.48 4.57
#